data_AF-A0A969BV58-F1
#
_entry.id   AF-A0A969BV58-F1
#
_cell.length_a   1.000
_cell.length_b   1.000
_cell.length_c   1.000
_cell.angle_alpha   90.00
_cell.angle_beta   90.00
_cell.angle_gamma   90.00
#
_symmetry.space_group_name_H-M   'P 1'
#
loop_
_entity.id
_entity.type
_entity.pdbx_description
1 polymer ?
#
loop_
_entity_poly.entity_id
_entity_poly.type
_entity_poly.pdbx_seq_one_letter_code
_entity_poly.pdbx_strand_id
1 'polypeptide(L)'
;MSDAVILSAARTPIGKLMGALAPLTAPQLGALAIKAAVERAQIDPSEIDEVYMGQVVSAGAGQVPARQASILAGIPAQVGAVTENKACGSGLRAVMMAAQAIRAGDAELMIGGGMESMSNAPHLVHMRMGVRYGNQTLLDANDYDGLRDPFEHHAMGCAAEYIAEQYEVTREAMDRYALESHRKAVAAQEAGAFDAEMIAVEVKHNGKV
;
A
#
# COMPACT_ATOMS: atom_id res chain seq x y z
N MET A 1 -22.67 9.10 19.48
CA MET A 1 -21.49 8.60 18.74
C MET A 1 -21.60 9.22 17.36
N SER A 2 -20.59 9.93 16.89
CA SER A 2 -20.60 10.54 15.56
C SER A 2 -20.52 9.43 14.51
N ASP A 3 -21.26 9.54 13.40
CA ASP A 3 -21.14 8.60 12.29
C ASP A 3 -19.95 9.01 11.41
N ALA A 4 -19.08 8.06 11.08
CA ALA A 4 -17.97 8.29 10.17
C ALA A 4 -18.42 8.03 8.72
N VAL A 5 -18.08 8.96 7.81
CA VAL A 5 -18.40 8.87 6.38
C VAL A 5 -17.13 9.03 5.54
N ILE A 6 -17.16 8.58 4.29
CA ILE A 6 -16.07 8.76 3.32
C ILE A 6 -16.45 9.93 2.41
N LEU A 7 -15.64 11.00 2.41
CA LEU A 7 -15.87 12.18 1.58
C LEU A 7 -15.38 11.98 0.13
N SER A 8 -14.28 11.26 -0.06
CA SER A 8 -13.71 10.96 -1.37
C SER A 8 -12.81 9.73 -1.31
N ALA A 9 -12.44 9.22 -2.49
CA ALA A 9 -11.47 8.16 -2.65
C ALA A 9 -10.62 8.38 -3.91
N ALA A 10 -9.36 7.96 -3.88
CA ALA A 10 -8.45 7.97 -5.01
C ALA A 10 -7.41 6.86 -4.91
N ARG A 11 -6.97 6.33 -6.04
CA ARG A 11 -5.83 5.40 -6.12
C ARG A 11 -5.00 5.63 -7.37
N THR A 12 -3.72 5.27 -7.29
CA THR A 12 -2.87 5.12 -8.47
C THR A 12 -3.28 3.89 -9.30
N PRO A 13 -2.77 3.76 -10.54
CA PRO A 13 -2.78 2.47 -11.23
C PRO A 13 -1.97 1.43 -10.43
N ILE A 14 -2.31 0.16 -10.56
CA ILE A 14 -1.50 -0.93 -9.99
C ILE A 14 -0.41 -1.29 -10.99
N GLY A 15 0.84 -0.98 -10.65
CA GLY A 15 2.00 -1.30 -11.47
C GLY A 15 2.44 -2.76 -11.34
N LYS A 16 2.99 -3.33 -12.41
CA LYS A 16 3.70 -4.63 -12.34
C LYS A 16 5.02 -4.47 -11.58
N LEU A 17 5.50 -5.55 -10.96
CA LEU A 17 6.82 -5.61 -10.36
C LEU A 17 7.90 -5.22 -11.39
N MET A 18 8.78 -4.29 -11.01
CA MET A 18 9.80 -3.69 -11.89
C MET A 18 9.21 -3.05 -13.17
N GLY A 19 7.94 -2.65 -13.13
CA GLY A 19 7.22 -2.05 -14.26
C GLY A 19 7.22 -0.52 -14.24
N ALA A 20 6.18 0.06 -14.85
CA ALA A 20 6.08 1.51 -15.10
C ALA A 20 6.18 2.39 -13.85
N LEU A 21 5.73 1.91 -12.69
CA LEU A 21 5.76 2.68 -11.43
C LEU A 21 7.04 2.47 -10.61
N ALA A 22 7.95 1.59 -11.04
CA ALA A 22 9.20 1.31 -10.32
C ALA A 22 10.10 2.54 -10.06
N PRO A 23 10.08 3.62 -10.88
CA PRO A 23 10.82 4.83 -10.56
C PRO A 23 10.29 5.63 -9.36
N LEU A 24 9.10 5.32 -8.84
CA LEU A 24 8.44 6.06 -7.75
C LEU A 24 8.47 5.24 -6.45
N THR A 25 8.83 5.91 -5.36
CA THR A 25 8.79 5.32 -4.02
C THR A 25 7.35 5.19 -3.51
N ALA A 26 7.13 4.31 -2.54
CA ALA A 26 5.81 4.16 -1.92
C ALA A 26 5.25 5.49 -1.36
N PRO A 27 6.04 6.33 -0.63
CA PRO A 27 5.60 7.66 -0.24
C PRO A 27 5.18 8.58 -1.39
N GLN A 28 5.88 8.55 -2.53
CA GLN A 28 5.51 9.35 -3.69
C GLN A 28 4.17 8.90 -4.29
N LEU A 29 3.95 7.58 -4.39
CA LEU A 29 2.67 7.03 -4.84
C LEU A 29 1.53 7.37 -3.86
N GLY A 30 1.78 7.24 -2.55
CA GLY A 30 0.85 7.64 -1.51
C GLY A 30 0.51 9.12 -1.57
N ALA A 31 1.50 9.98 -1.79
CA ALA A 31 1.30 11.42 -1.89
C ALA A 31 0.36 11.81 -3.04
N LEU A 32 0.50 11.16 -4.20
CA LEU A 32 -0.38 11.38 -5.35
C LEU A 32 -1.83 11.01 -5.03
N ALA A 33 -2.05 9.86 -4.37
CA ALA A 33 -3.38 9.42 -3.97
C ALA A 33 -4.00 10.34 -2.90
N ILE A 34 -3.22 10.72 -1.88
CA ILE A 34 -3.63 11.67 -0.82
C ILE A 34 -4.06 12.99 -1.45
N LYS A 35 -3.20 13.59 -2.27
CA LYS A 35 -3.48 14.88 -2.92
C LYS A 35 -4.77 14.84 -3.72
N ALA A 36 -4.96 13.80 -4.54
CA ALA A 36 -6.17 13.67 -5.35
C ALA A 36 -7.43 13.42 -4.50
N ALA A 37 -7.34 12.67 -3.40
CA ALA A 37 -8.47 12.48 -2.49
C ALA A 37 -8.88 13.81 -1.84
N VAL A 38 -7.91 14.60 -1.35
CA VAL A 38 -8.15 15.92 -0.76
C VAL A 38 -8.79 16.87 -1.78
N GLU A 39 -8.25 16.93 -3.00
CA GLU A 39 -8.82 17.75 -4.09
C GLU A 39 -10.25 17.33 -4.44
N ARG A 40 -10.53 16.02 -4.53
CA ARG A 40 -11.88 15.48 -4.80
C ARG A 40 -12.87 15.75 -3.68
N ALA A 41 -12.43 15.77 -2.43
CA ALA A 41 -13.26 16.11 -1.28
C ALA A 41 -13.52 17.62 -1.16
N GLN A 42 -12.76 18.46 -1.86
CA GLN A 42 -12.87 19.93 -1.83
C GLN A 42 -12.69 20.52 -0.42
N ILE A 43 -11.78 19.93 0.36
CA ILE A 43 -11.47 20.34 1.74
C ILE A 43 -10.16 21.13 1.80
N ASP A 44 -10.00 21.97 2.83
CA ASP A 44 -8.72 22.62 3.12
C ASP A 44 -7.77 21.60 3.79
N PRO A 45 -6.55 21.36 3.24
CA PRO A 45 -5.57 20.49 3.87
C PRO A 45 -5.24 20.83 5.32
N SER A 46 -5.47 22.07 5.76
CA SER A 46 -5.23 22.53 7.13
C SER A 46 -6.28 22.08 8.15
N GLU A 47 -7.43 21.60 7.68
CA GLU A 47 -8.50 21.04 8.52
C GLU A 47 -8.28 19.55 8.85
N ILE A 48 -7.29 18.90 8.25
CA ILE A 48 -6.99 17.49 8.52
C ILE A 48 -6.29 17.37 9.87
N ASP A 49 -6.85 16.56 10.76
CA ASP A 49 -6.29 16.31 12.09
C ASP A 49 -5.06 15.38 12.02
N GLU A 50 -5.17 14.29 11.26
CA GLU A 50 -4.10 13.29 11.15
C GLU A 50 -4.20 12.41 9.88
N VAL A 51 -3.06 11.89 9.44
CA VAL A 51 -2.94 10.99 8.26
C VAL A 51 -2.50 9.59 8.67
N TYR A 52 -3.32 8.58 8.41
CA TYR A 52 -2.98 7.17 8.59
C TYR A 52 -2.78 6.49 7.23
N MET A 53 -1.59 5.94 7.00
CA MET A 53 -1.26 5.20 5.79
C MET A 53 -0.62 3.86 6.12
N GLY A 54 -1.15 2.79 5.55
CA GLY A 54 -0.53 1.47 5.59
C GLY A 54 0.66 1.37 4.64
N GLN A 55 1.78 0.80 5.10
CA GLN A 55 2.88 0.34 4.24
C GLN A 55 3.55 -0.86 4.92
N VAL A 56 3.69 -1.97 4.19
CA VAL A 56 4.19 -3.24 4.76
C VAL A 56 5.71 -3.26 4.65
N VAL A 57 6.23 -3.19 3.42
CA VAL A 57 7.67 -3.26 3.18
C VAL A 57 8.26 -1.86 3.33
N SER A 58 8.66 -1.54 4.56
CA SER A 58 9.19 -0.22 4.95
C SER A 58 10.73 -0.17 5.05
N ALA A 59 11.39 -1.30 4.82
CA ALA A 59 12.84 -1.38 4.83
C ALA A 59 13.46 -0.39 3.82
N GLY A 60 14.29 0.54 4.33
CA GLY A 60 14.93 1.56 3.51
C GLY A 60 14.02 2.71 3.05
N ALA A 61 12.74 2.72 3.43
CA ALA A 61 11.80 3.77 3.04
C ALA A 61 11.99 5.09 3.81
N GLY A 62 12.92 5.15 4.78
CA GLY A 62 13.15 6.31 5.63
C GLY A 62 12.18 6.38 6.83
N GLN A 63 12.27 7.47 7.60
CA GLN A 63 11.42 7.65 8.80
C GLN A 63 9.97 7.90 8.40
N VAL A 64 9.05 7.17 9.05
CA VAL A 64 7.59 7.34 8.98
C VAL A 64 7.10 7.60 7.54
N PRO A 65 7.10 6.60 6.64
CA PRO A 65 6.68 6.75 5.25
C PRO A 65 5.34 7.51 5.06
N ALA A 66 4.35 7.29 5.93
CA ALA A 66 3.08 8.03 5.92
C ALA A 66 3.27 9.55 6.02
N ARG A 67 4.22 9.99 6.87
CA ARG A 67 4.58 11.39 7.02
C ARG A 67 5.23 11.95 5.77
N GLN A 68 6.10 11.17 5.12
CA GLN A 68 6.70 11.57 3.84
C GLN A 68 5.60 11.76 2.78
N ALA A 69 4.66 10.82 2.67
CA ALA A 69 3.53 10.92 1.75
C ALA A 69 2.65 12.14 2.03
N SER A 70 2.31 12.37 3.31
CA SER A 70 1.55 13.53 3.77
C SER A 70 2.19 14.85 3.36
N ILE A 71 3.48 15.04 3.63
CA ILE A 71 4.20 16.27 3.27
C ILE A 71 4.29 16.44 1.75
N LEU A 72 4.62 15.37 1.02
CA LEU A 72 4.70 15.41 -0.45
C LEU A 72 3.34 15.70 -1.11
N ALA A 73 2.24 15.36 -0.46
CA ALA A 73 0.88 15.67 -0.91
C ALA A 73 0.46 17.13 -0.67
N GLY A 74 1.25 17.89 0.09
CA GLY A 74 0.93 19.28 0.46
C GLY A 74 0.14 19.42 1.76
N ILE A 75 0.04 18.37 2.57
CA ILE A 75 -0.57 18.47 3.91
C ILE A 75 0.37 19.28 4.82
N PRO A 76 -0.14 20.23 5.63
CA PRO A 76 0.69 21.09 6.46
C PRO A 76 1.56 20.33 7.46
N ALA A 77 2.74 20.88 7.76
CA ALA A 77 3.72 20.22 8.63
C ALA A 77 3.24 20.06 10.09
N GLN A 78 2.24 20.80 10.54
CA GLN A 78 1.66 20.60 11.88
C GLN A 78 0.79 19.33 11.98
N VAL A 79 0.27 18.80 10.87
CA VAL A 79 -0.62 17.62 10.86
C VAL A 79 0.18 16.35 11.13
N GLY A 80 -0.26 15.52 12.07
CA GLY A 80 0.40 14.25 12.40
C GLY A 80 0.29 13.20 11.28
N ALA A 81 1.15 12.19 11.30
CA ALA A 81 1.00 11.03 10.42
C ALA A 81 1.55 9.74 11.04
N VAL A 82 0.83 8.63 10.83
CA VAL A 82 1.20 7.30 11.34
C VAL A 82 1.31 6.31 10.18
N THR A 83 2.40 5.55 10.18
CA THR A 83 2.58 4.41 9.28
C THR A 83 2.16 3.14 10.02
N GLU A 84 1.13 2.47 9.52
CA GLU A 84 0.60 1.22 10.12
C GLU A 84 1.06 0.01 9.31
N ASN A 85 1.39 -1.08 10.01
CA ASN A 85 1.68 -2.36 9.37
C ASN A 85 0.82 -3.48 9.98
N LYS A 86 -0.18 -3.89 9.22
CA LYS A 86 -1.01 -5.08 9.42
C LYS A 86 -0.97 -5.97 8.16
N ALA A 87 0.23 -6.15 7.58
CA ALA A 87 0.44 -6.87 6.32
C ALA A 87 -0.54 -6.40 5.23
N CYS A 88 -1.13 -7.30 4.44
CA CYS A 88 -2.10 -6.94 3.39
C CYS A 88 -3.32 -6.13 3.90
N GLY A 89 -3.62 -6.20 5.20
CA GLY A 89 -4.72 -5.47 5.82
C GLY A 89 -4.40 -4.02 6.20
N SER A 90 -3.17 -3.54 6.00
CA SER A 90 -2.70 -2.23 6.51
C SER A 90 -3.53 -1.05 5.99
N GLY A 91 -3.80 -1.01 4.68
CA GLY A 91 -4.54 0.10 4.08
C GLY A 91 -5.97 0.22 4.60
N LEU A 92 -6.67 -0.91 4.74
CA LEU A 92 -8.02 -0.93 5.30
C LEU A 92 -7.99 -0.66 6.81
N ARG A 93 -6.97 -1.14 7.54
CA ARG A 93 -6.81 -0.86 8.96
C ARG A 93 -6.65 0.64 9.22
N ALA A 94 -5.92 1.36 8.39
CA ALA A 94 -5.79 2.81 8.49
C ALA A 94 -7.15 3.51 8.40
N VAL A 95 -8.01 3.13 7.44
CA VAL A 95 -9.39 3.65 7.33
C VAL A 95 -10.23 3.30 8.57
N MET A 96 -10.11 2.07 9.08
CA MET A 96 -10.80 1.67 10.31
C MET A 96 -10.35 2.48 11.53
N MET A 97 -9.05 2.78 11.65
CA MET A 97 -8.50 3.61 12.72
C MET A 97 -9.00 5.05 12.63
N ALA A 98 -9.06 5.62 11.42
CA ALA A 98 -9.63 6.95 11.20
C ALA A 98 -11.10 7.02 11.63
N ALA A 99 -11.91 6.04 11.21
CA ALA A 99 -13.31 5.95 11.64
C ALA A 99 -13.45 5.75 13.17
N GLN A 100 -12.51 5.05 13.81
CA GLN A 100 -12.49 4.89 15.28
C GLN A 100 -12.22 6.21 15.99
N ALA A 101 -11.23 6.99 15.56
CA ALA A 101 -10.90 8.30 16.14
C ALA A 101 -12.06 9.30 15.98
N ILE A 102 -12.70 9.34 14.80
CA ILE A 102 -13.89 10.18 14.57
C ILE A 102 -15.04 9.81 15.50
N ARG A 103 -15.31 8.51 15.66
CA ARG A 103 -16.38 8.02 16.54
C ARG A 103 -16.09 8.26 18.02
N ALA A 104 -14.81 8.28 18.40
CA ALA A 104 -14.35 8.58 19.75
C ALA A 104 -14.39 10.09 20.08
N GLY A 105 -14.40 10.94 19.05
CA GLY A 105 -14.34 12.40 19.20
C GLY A 105 -12.91 12.93 19.31
N ASP A 106 -11.91 12.13 18.93
CA ASP A 106 -10.48 12.52 18.95
C ASP A 106 -10.07 13.29 17.68
N ALA A 107 -10.84 13.18 16.61
CA ALA A 107 -10.63 13.84 15.32
C ALA A 107 -11.96 14.09 14.61
N GLU A 108 -12.01 15.02 13.67
CA GLU A 108 -13.16 15.31 12.81
C GLU A 108 -12.88 14.96 11.35
N LEU A 109 -11.66 15.19 10.88
CA LEU A 109 -11.27 14.98 9.48
C LEU A 109 -9.91 14.28 9.38
N MET A 110 -9.90 13.12 8.75
CA MET A 110 -8.71 12.28 8.68
C MET A 110 -8.50 11.71 7.29
N ILE A 111 -7.25 11.38 6.99
CA ILE A 111 -6.89 10.61 5.80
C ILE A 111 -6.58 9.18 6.22
N GLY A 112 -7.23 8.21 5.59
CA GLY A 112 -6.98 6.78 5.77
C GLY A 112 -6.71 6.10 4.43
N GLY A 113 -5.64 5.32 4.34
CA GLY A 113 -5.33 4.59 3.11
C GLY A 113 -4.09 3.72 3.22
N GLY A 114 -3.49 3.38 2.08
CA GLY A 114 -2.26 2.60 2.03
C GLY A 114 -1.44 2.90 0.78
N MET A 115 -0.17 2.53 0.84
CA MET A 115 0.79 2.69 -0.25
C MET A 115 1.83 1.58 -0.17
N GLU A 116 2.33 1.15 -1.33
CA GLU A 116 3.35 0.12 -1.39
C GLU A 116 4.18 0.26 -2.68
N SER A 117 5.45 -0.12 -2.62
CA SER A 117 6.33 -0.22 -3.79
C SER A 117 7.26 -1.43 -3.65
N MET A 118 6.73 -2.60 -3.97
CA MET A 118 7.50 -3.86 -3.94
C MET A 118 8.71 -3.83 -4.90
N SER A 119 8.65 -3.01 -5.95
CA SER A 119 9.76 -2.83 -6.89
C SER A 119 10.95 -2.07 -6.28
N ASN A 120 10.75 -1.35 -5.19
CA ASN A 120 11.79 -0.59 -4.50
C ASN A 120 12.25 -1.27 -3.21
N ALA A 121 11.72 -2.45 -2.88
CA ALA A 121 12.16 -3.22 -1.74
C ALA A 121 13.65 -3.58 -1.88
N PRO A 122 14.49 -3.28 -0.88
CA PRO A 122 15.91 -3.61 -0.93
C PRO A 122 16.15 -5.10 -0.62
N HIS A 123 17.38 -5.53 -0.84
CA HIS A 123 17.89 -6.71 -0.14
C HIS A 123 18.49 -6.29 1.22
N LEU A 124 18.33 -7.14 2.24
CA LEU A 124 18.78 -6.92 3.60
C LEU A 124 19.97 -7.84 3.94
N VAL A 125 20.87 -7.33 4.79
CA VAL A 125 21.98 -8.11 5.34
C VAL A 125 22.35 -7.64 6.74
N HIS A 126 22.58 -8.57 7.66
CA HIS A 126 22.91 -8.25 9.05
C HIS A 126 24.40 -7.96 9.24
N MET A 127 24.83 -6.75 8.89
CA MET A 127 26.26 -6.36 8.89
C MET A 127 26.71 -5.49 10.06
N ARG A 128 25.82 -5.07 10.97
CA ARG A 128 26.15 -4.07 12.00
C ARG A 128 27.34 -4.47 12.90
N MET A 129 27.50 -5.77 13.17
CA MET A 129 28.63 -6.32 13.95
C MET A 129 29.73 -6.95 13.08
N GLY A 130 29.63 -6.81 11.76
CA GLY A 130 30.53 -7.45 10.79
C GLY A 130 30.33 -8.96 10.66
N VAL A 131 31.11 -9.57 9.76
CA VAL A 131 31.14 -11.01 9.51
C VAL A 131 32.53 -11.51 9.89
N ARG A 132 32.62 -12.30 10.96
CA ARG A 132 33.93 -12.77 11.45
C ARG A 132 34.53 -13.86 10.57
N TYR A 133 33.71 -14.78 10.08
CA TYR A 133 34.09 -15.91 9.23
C TYR A 133 32.84 -16.51 8.58
N GLY A 134 32.94 -16.99 7.33
CA GLY A 134 31.84 -17.67 6.63
C GLY A 134 31.00 -16.77 5.71
N ASN A 135 30.03 -17.38 5.03
CA ASN A 135 29.18 -16.73 4.04
C ASN A 135 28.10 -15.84 4.67
N GLN A 136 27.52 -14.95 3.86
CA GLN A 136 26.33 -14.16 4.21
C GLN A 136 25.23 -14.34 3.16
N THR A 137 23.99 -14.24 3.61
CA THR A 137 22.80 -14.29 2.76
C THR A 137 22.21 -12.89 2.64
N LEU A 138 21.88 -12.49 1.41
CA LEU A 138 21.06 -11.32 1.15
C LEU A 138 19.60 -11.74 1.20
N LEU A 139 18.83 -11.19 2.14
CA LEU A 139 17.40 -11.45 2.26
C LEU A 139 16.63 -10.50 1.35
N ASP A 140 15.69 -11.00 0.54
CA ASP A 140 14.77 -10.13 -0.20
C ASP A 140 13.74 -9.56 0.79
N ALA A 141 13.64 -8.22 0.91
CA ALA A 141 12.70 -7.61 1.85
C ALA A 141 11.23 -7.85 1.48
N ASN A 142 10.89 -8.06 0.20
CA ASN A 142 9.52 -8.45 -0.16
C ASN A 142 9.17 -9.82 0.41
N ASP A 143 10.07 -10.79 0.27
CA ASP A 143 9.88 -12.11 0.85
C ASP A 143 9.85 -12.04 2.37
N TYR A 144 10.90 -11.47 2.96
CA TYR A 144 11.13 -11.51 4.40
C TYR A 144 10.12 -10.69 5.21
N ASP A 145 9.81 -9.45 4.78
CA ASP A 145 8.90 -8.56 5.51
C ASP A 145 7.44 -8.68 5.07
N GLY A 146 7.17 -9.26 3.88
CA GLY A 146 5.85 -9.20 3.25
C GLY A 146 5.20 -10.52 2.86
N LEU A 147 5.98 -11.55 2.48
CA LEU A 147 5.45 -12.75 1.80
C LEU A 147 5.86 -14.08 2.45
N ARG A 148 6.57 -14.04 3.58
CA ARG A 148 7.01 -15.23 4.33
C ARG A 148 6.32 -15.30 5.69
N ASP A 149 5.85 -16.49 6.03
CA ASP A 149 5.30 -16.73 7.36
C ASP A 149 6.42 -16.73 8.41
N PRO A 150 6.34 -15.90 9.46
CA PRO A 150 7.42 -15.81 10.44
C PRO A 150 7.48 -17.00 11.39
N PHE A 151 6.46 -17.87 11.43
CA PHE A 151 6.36 -19.01 12.34
C PHE A 151 6.70 -20.33 11.65
N GLU A 152 6.20 -20.55 10.45
CA GLU A 152 6.38 -21.76 9.64
C GLU A 152 7.47 -21.59 8.57
N HIS A 153 7.96 -20.37 8.35
CA HIS A 153 9.07 -20.03 7.46
C HIS A 153 8.85 -20.41 5.99
N HIS A 154 7.61 -20.58 5.55
CA HIS A 154 7.26 -20.83 4.15
C HIS A 154 6.69 -19.56 3.47
N ALA A 155 6.63 -19.57 2.14
CA ALA A 155 5.99 -18.49 1.40
C ALA A 155 4.46 -18.51 1.60
N MET A 156 3.79 -17.35 1.46
CA MET A 156 2.31 -17.27 1.56
C MET A 156 1.57 -18.19 0.59
N GLY A 157 2.18 -18.54 -0.54
CA GLY A 157 1.63 -19.54 -1.47
C GLY A 157 1.40 -20.90 -0.82
N CYS A 158 2.26 -21.32 0.12
CA CYS A 158 2.08 -22.59 0.83
C CYS A 158 0.84 -22.59 1.73
N ALA A 159 0.50 -21.44 2.35
CA ALA A 159 -0.75 -21.30 3.09
C ALA A 159 -1.98 -21.38 2.17
N ALA A 160 -1.88 -20.86 0.94
CA ALA A 160 -2.93 -21.00 -0.07
C ALA A 160 -3.11 -22.47 -0.50
N GLU A 161 -2.02 -23.22 -0.71
CA GLU A 161 -2.07 -24.65 -1.01
C GLU A 161 -2.69 -25.44 0.15
N TYR A 162 -2.31 -25.14 1.40
CA TYR A 162 -2.93 -25.76 2.57
C TYR A 162 -4.45 -25.55 2.59
N ILE A 163 -4.91 -24.31 2.37
CA ILE A 163 -6.36 -24.02 2.28
C ILE A 163 -6.99 -24.79 1.13
N ALA A 164 -6.34 -24.84 -0.04
CA ALA A 164 -6.86 -25.58 -1.18
C ALA A 164 -7.04 -27.06 -0.88
N GLU A 165 -6.07 -27.69 -0.20
CA GLU A 165 -6.16 -29.08 0.24
C GLU A 165 -7.28 -29.29 1.26
N GLN A 166 -7.36 -28.43 2.29
CA GLN A 166 -8.37 -28.57 3.36
C GLN A 166 -9.81 -28.39 2.88
N TYR A 167 -10.01 -27.54 1.86
CA TYR A 167 -11.33 -27.23 1.30
C TYR A 167 -11.57 -27.86 -0.07
N GLU A 168 -10.69 -28.78 -0.50
CA GLU A 168 -10.78 -29.51 -1.77
C GLU A 168 -10.95 -28.61 -3.00
N VAL A 169 -10.26 -27.46 -3.01
CA VAL A 169 -10.29 -26.51 -4.13
C VAL A 169 -9.39 -27.04 -5.24
N THR A 170 -10.01 -27.58 -6.29
CA THR A 170 -9.29 -28.11 -7.45
C THR A 170 -8.52 -27.03 -8.23
N ARG A 171 -7.43 -27.44 -8.87
CA ARG A 171 -6.66 -26.59 -9.80
C ARG A 171 -7.55 -25.97 -10.89
N GLU A 172 -8.46 -26.74 -11.47
CA GLU A 172 -9.37 -26.29 -12.51
C GLU A 172 -10.34 -25.21 -11.99
N ALA A 173 -10.74 -25.30 -10.72
CA ALA A 173 -11.55 -24.27 -10.09
C ALA A 173 -10.76 -22.96 -9.88
N MET A 174 -9.51 -23.06 -9.43
CA MET A 174 -8.61 -21.89 -9.31
C MET A 174 -8.38 -21.22 -10.67
N ASP A 175 -8.05 -22.00 -11.70
CA ASP A 175 -7.80 -21.49 -13.06
C ASP A 175 -9.04 -20.81 -13.64
N ARG A 176 -10.22 -21.41 -13.45
CA ARG A 176 -11.49 -20.81 -13.87
C ARG A 176 -11.77 -19.51 -13.14
N TYR A 177 -11.53 -19.44 -11.83
CA TYR A 177 -11.68 -18.21 -11.07
C TYR A 177 -10.71 -17.11 -11.56
N ALA A 178 -9.44 -17.46 -11.80
CA ALA A 178 -8.44 -16.53 -12.32
C ALA A 178 -8.82 -16.00 -13.71
N LEU A 179 -9.26 -16.87 -14.62
CA LEU A 179 -9.72 -16.48 -15.96
C LEU A 179 -10.89 -15.50 -15.89
N GLU A 180 -11.90 -15.79 -15.06
CA GLU A 180 -13.05 -14.91 -14.90
C GLU A 180 -12.68 -13.59 -14.23
N SER A 181 -11.73 -13.59 -13.29
CA SER A 181 -11.16 -12.36 -12.71
C SER A 181 -10.52 -11.48 -13.80
N HIS A 182 -9.69 -12.06 -14.67
CA HIS A 182 -9.06 -11.33 -15.78
C HIS A 182 -10.08 -10.80 -16.79
N ARG A 183 -11.08 -11.60 -17.16
CA ARG A 183 -12.17 -11.17 -18.07
C ARG A 183 -12.94 -9.99 -17.50
N LYS A 184 -13.31 -10.03 -16.22
CA LYS A 184 -13.99 -8.92 -15.54
C LYS A 184 -13.12 -7.67 -15.50
N ALA A 185 -11.82 -7.80 -15.21
CA ALA A 185 -10.90 -6.67 -15.17
C ALA A 185 -10.78 -5.97 -16.53
N VAL A 186 -10.65 -6.74 -17.62
CA VAL A 186 -10.60 -6.19 -18.99
C VAL A 186 -11.92 -5.50 -19.34
N ALA A 187 -13.06 -6.15 -19.10
CA ALA A 187 -14.37 -5.55 -19.36
C ALA A 187 -14.60 -4.25 -18.57
N ALA A 188 -14.17 -4.20 -17.31
CA ALA A 188 -14.25 -3.00 -16.48
C ALA A 188 -13.35 -1.87 -17.00
N GLN A 189 -12.16 -2.19 -17.50
CA GLN A 189 -11.26 -1.22 -18.13
C GLN A 189 -11.85 -0.67 -19.44
N GLU A 190 -12.33 -1.54 -20.32
CA GLU A 190 -12.95 -1.13 -21.59
C GLU A 190 -14.22 -0.29 -21.40
N ALA A 191 -14.96 -0.53 -20.32
CA ALA A 191 -16.14 0.24 -19.94
C ALA A 191 -15.83 1.53 -19.15
N GLY A 192 -14.57 1.84 -18.84
CA GLY A 192 -14.19 3.03 -18.06
C GLY A 192 -14.59 2.96 -16.58
N ALA A 193 -14.86 1.78 -16.04
CA ALA A 193 -15.37 1.61 -14.67
C ALA A 193 -14.38 2.08 -13.59
N PHE A 194 -13.09 2.19 -13.92
CA PHE A 194 -12.05 2.65 -13.00
C PHE A 194 -11.72 4.14 -13.13
N ASP A 195 -12.30 4.85 -14.08
CA ASP A 195 -11.92 6.22 -14.41
C ASP A 195 -12.19 7.20 -13.25
N ALA A 196 -13.24 6.94 -12.48
CA ALA A 196 -13.60 7.77 -11.32
C ALA A 196 -12.64 7.60 -10.14
N GLU A 197 -12.10 6.38 -9.92
CA GLU A 197 -11.26 6.08 -8.76
C GLU A 197 -9.76 6.25 -9.05
N MET A 198 -9.33 6.03 -10.29
CA MET A 198 -7.93 6.03 -10.67
C MET A 198 -7.43 7.43 -11.02
N ILE A 199 -6.19 7.76 -10.64
CA ILE A 199 -5.52 8.99 -11.04
C ILE A 199 -4.44 8.71 -12.08
N ALA A 200 -4.15 9.70 -12.92
CA ALA A 200 -2.99 9.66 -13.79
C ALA A 200 -1.71 9.82 -12.95
N VAL A 201 -0.66 9.06 -13.29
CA VAL A 201 0.65 9.14 -12.64
C VAL A 201 1.68 9.44 -13.71
N GLU A 202 2.28 10.63 -13.65
CA GLU A 202 3.38 11.01 -14.53
C GLU A 202 4.68 10.34 -14.06
N VAL A 203 5.29 9.56 -14.93
CA VAL A 203 6.56 8.89 -14.66
C VAL A 203 7.61 9.41 -15.63
N LYS A 204 8.63 10.08 -15.11
CA LYS A 204 9.78 10.51 -15.92
C LYS A 204 10.74 9.35 -16.13
N HIS A 205 10.82 8.81 -17.34
CA HIS A 205 11.88 7.87 -17.72
C HIS A 205 13.09 8.65 -18.25
N ASN A 206 14.20 8.64 -17.51
CA ASN A 206 15.54 9.10 -17.94
C ASN A 206 15.54 10.30 -18.94
N GLY A 207 14.96 11.43 -18.53
CA GLY A 207 15.10 12.70 -19.25
C GLY A 207 14.21 12.88 -20.49
N LYS A 208 13.24 12.01 -20.76
CA LYS A 208 12.16 12.31 -21.73
C LYS A 208 10.81 12.06 -21.08
N VAL A 209 9.98 13.11 -21.11
CA VAL A 209 8.54 13.06 -20.81
C VAL A 209 7.85 12.33 -21.94
#